data_AF-A0A511JKG8-F1
#
_entry.id   AF-A0A511JKG8-F1
#
_cell.length_a   1.000
_cell.length_b   1.000
_cell.length_c   1.000
_cell.angle_alpha   90.00
_cell.angle_beta   90.00
_cell.angle_gamma   90.00
#
_symmetry.space_group_name_H-M   'P 1'
#
loop_
_entity.id
_entity.type
_entity.pdbx_description
1 polymer ?
#
loop_
_entity_poly.entity_id
_entity_poly.type
_entity_poly.pdbx_seq_one_letter_code
_entity_poly.pdbx_strand_id
1 'polypeptide(L)' 'MFVNVSYTHLVIVVSYLAAMIAALISIWRSSETGTGVKVYWTGIVVLLPYVGPLMWAINLAISARRRSTPSGA' A
#
# COMPACT_ATOMS: atom_id res chain seq x y z
N MET A 1 22.27 -10.82 16.02
CA MET A 1 22.11 -9.45 15.48
C MET A 1 20.63 -9.01 15.43
N PHE A 2 19.83 -9.31 16.46
CA PHE A 2 18.36 -9.17 16.44
C PHE A 2 17.84 -7.88 17.10
N VAL A 3 18.73 -6.97 17.51
CA VAL A 3 18.36 -5.81 18.34
C VAL A 3 17.65 -4.69 17.55
N ASN A 4 17.63 -4.75 16.21
CA ASN A 4 17.20 -3.60 15.41
C ASN A 4 15.96 -3.80 14.53
N VAL A 5 15.41 -5.01 14.40
CA VAL A 5 14.26 -5.25 13.49
C VAL A 5 13.03 -4.46 13.95
N SER A 6 12.73 -4.47 15.25
CA SER A 6 11.56 -3.76 15.81
C SER A 6 11.67 -2.23 15.70
N TYR A 7 12.85 -1.67 15.99
CA TYR A 7 13.09 -0.23 15.90
C TYR A 7 13.12 0.26 14.46
N THR A 8 13.74 -0.51 13.55
CA THR A 8 13.79 -0.18 12.12
C THR A 8 12.39 -0.21 11.51
N HIS A 9 11.56 -1.19 11.89
CA HIS A 9 10.17 -1.26 11.42
C HIS A 9 9.35 -0.08 11.93
N LEU A 10 9.52 0.33 13.18
CA LEU A 10 8.88 1.53 13.70
C LEU A 10 9.28 2.79 12.94
N VAL A 11 10.59 2.97 12.67
CA VAL A 11 11.07 4.12 11.90
C VAL A 11 10.51 4.11 10.47
N ILE A 12 10.45 2.95 9.81
CA ILE A 12 9.85 2.81 8.48
C ILE A 12 8.36 3.16 8.50
N VAL A 13 7.60 2.63 9.47
CA VAL A 13 6.17 2.91 9.59
C VAL A 13 5.91 4.38 9.88
N VAL A 14 6.65 4.98 10.81
CA VAL A 14 6.50 6.39 11.18
C VAL A 14 6.90 7.31 10.03
N SER A 15 8.01 7.03 9.33
CA SER A 15 8.44 7.83 8.18
C SER A 15 7.46 7.72 7.00
N TYR A 16 6.94 6.51 6.73
CA TYR A 16 5.89 6.30 5.74
C TYR A 16 4.61 7.08 6.09
N LEU A 17 4.19 7.04 7.35
CA LEU A 17 3.03 7.77 7.84
C LEU A 17 3.23 9.29 7.73
N ALA A 18 4.41 9.79 8.11
CA ALA A 18 4.76 11.19 7.98
C ALA A 18 4.75 11.65 6.51
N ALA A 19 5.23 10.81 5.59
CA ALA A 19 5.18 11.09 4.16
C ALA A 19 3.73 11.13 3.63
N MET A 20 2.85 10.23 4.08
CA MET A 20 1.42 10.28 3.75
C MET A 20 0.76 11.57 4.26
N ILE A 21 1.02 11.95 5.51
CA ILE A 21 0.48 13.17 6.12
C ILE A 21 1.01 14.40 5.37
N ALA A 22 2.31 14.46 5.07
CA ALA A 22 2.91 15.56 4.32
C ALA A 22 2.35 15.67 2.89
N ALA A 23 2.14 14.53 2.21
CA ALA A 23 1.47 14.51 0.90
C ALA A 23 0.04 15.04 1.00
N LEU A 24 -0.71 14.64 2.02
CA LEU A 24 -2.06 15.12 2.26
C LEU A 24 -2.08 16.63 2.55
N ILE A 25 -1.18 17.12 3.41
CA ILE A 25 -1.02 18.56 3.67
C ILE A 25 -0.64 19.30 2.38
N SER A 26 0.26 18.76 1.55
CA SER A 26 0.67 19.37 0.29
C SER A 26 -0.50 19.50 -0.70
N ILE A 27 -1.31 18.45 -0.81
CA ILE A 27 -2.53 18.43 -1.64
C ILE A 27 -3.54 19.46 -1.12
N TRP A 28 -3.78 19.49 0.18
CA TRP A 28 -4.76 20.41 0.78
C TRP A 28 -4.29 21.86 0.78
N ARG A 29 -2.98 22.11 0.89
CA ARG A 29 -2.37 23.44 0.85
C ARG A 29 -2.30 24.03 -0.54
N SER A 30 -2.22 23.23 -1.61
CA SER A 30 -2.34 23.75 -2.98
C SER A 30 -3.77 24.26 -3.20
N SER A 31 -3.93 25.59 -3.23
CA SER A 31 -5.24 26.24 -3.44
C SER A 31 -5.62 26.36 -4.91
N GLU A 32 -4.74 25.99 -5.84
CA GLU A 32 -4.97 26.05 -7.30
C GLU A 32 -5.77 24.87 -7.86
N THR A 33 -5.90 23.77 -7.12
CA THR A 33 -6.55 22.54 -7.59
C THR A 33 -7.92 22.33 -6.95
N GLY A 34 -8.94 22.12 -7.79
CA GLY A 34 -10.32 21.90 -7.37
C GLY A 34 -10.51 20.69 -6.45
N THR A 35 -11.52 20.76 -5.58
CA THR A 35 -11.80 19.80 -4.49
C THR A 35 -11.81 18.33 -4.93
N GLY A 36 -12.30 18.02 -6.15
CA GLY A 36 -12.33 16.66 -6.68
C GLY A 36 -10.94 16.04 -6.91
N VAL A 37 -9.96 16.84 -7.35
CA VAL A 37 -8.58 16.39 -7.57
C VAL A 37 -7.91 16.04 -6.23
N LYS A 38 -8.24 16.77 -5.16
CA LYS A 38 -7.73 16.48 -3.81
C LYS A 38 -8.25 15.14 -3.28
N VAL A 39 -9.53 14.86 -3.48
CA VAL A 39 -10.15 13.58 -3.06
C VAL A 39 -9.56 12.42 -3.87
N TYR A 40 -9.39 12.58 -5.18
CA TYR A 40 -8.77 11.57 -6.04
C TYR A 40 -7.34 11.22 -5.60
N TRP A 41 -6.50 12.22 -5.37
CA TRP A 41 -5.13 11.99 -4.90
C TRP A 41 -5.06 11.39 -3.49
N THR A 42 -5.99 11.76 -2.61
CA THR A 42 -6.11 11.12 -1.29
C THR A 42 -6.44 9.63 -1.44
N GLY A 43 -7.39 9.29 -2.32
CA GLY A 43 -7.73 7.90 -2.63
C GLY A 43 -6.53 7.11 -3.16
N ILE A 44 -5.75 7.71 -4.08
CA ILE A 44 -4.54 7.08 -4.62
C ILE A 44 -3.53 6.80 -3.51
N VAL A 45 -3.18 7.80 -2.69
CA VAL A 45 -2.18 7.66 -1.62
C VAL A 45 -2.61 6.59 -0.60
N VAL A 46 -3.90 6.49 -0.31
CA VAL A 46 -4.43 5.46 0.60
C VAL A 46 -4.47 4.08 -0.04
N LEU A 47 -4.82 3.95 -1.33
CA LEU A 47 -5.01 2.65 -1.98
C LEU A 47 -3.70 2.00 -2.47
N LEU A 48 -2.72 2.80 -2.90
CA LEU A 48 -1.42 2.33 -3.40
C LEU A 48 -0.71 1.28 -2.53
N PRO A 49 -0.60 1.44 -1.18
CA PRO A 49 0.06 0.45 -0.34
C PRO A 49 -0.62 -0.91 -0.33
N TYR A 50 -1.92 -0.97 -0.64
CA TYR A 50 -2.68 -2.22 -0.62
C TYR A 50 -2.57 -2.99 -1.94
N VAL A 51 -2.19 -2.35 -3.04
CA VAL A 51 -2.12 -2.98 -4.37
C VAL A 51 -1.12 -4.14 -4.38
N GLY A 52 0.06 -3.96 -3.78
CA GLY A 52 1.10 -5.00 -3.71
C GLY A 52 0.62 -6.26 -2.97
N PRO A 53 0.16 -6.15 -1.71
CA PRO A 53 -0.44 -7.26 -0.97
C PRO A 53 -1.63 -7.92 -1.68
N LEU A 54 -2.51 -7.13 -2.31
CA LEU A 54 -3.66 -7.64 -3.08
C LEU A 54 -3.20 -8.49 -4.26
N MET A 55 -2.25 -8.00 -5.05
CA MET A 55 -1.72 -8.72 -6.21
C MET A 55 -1.01 -10.02 -5.79
N TRP A 56 -0.30 -9.99 -4.67
CA TRP A 56 0.30 -11.17 -4.09
C TRP A 56 -0.74 -12.20 -3.62
N ALA A 57 -1.79 -11.74 -2.92
CA ALA A 57 -2.88 -12.61 -2.48
C ALA A 57 -3.62 -13.25 -3.66
N ILE A 58 -3.84 -12.50 -4.75
CA ILE A 58 -4.40 -13.02 -6.01
C ILE A 58 -3.48 -14.12 -6.59
N ASN A 59 -2.17 -13.87 -6.65
CA ASN A 59 -1.22 -14.86 -7.16
C ASN A 59 -1.22 -16.15 -6.32
N LEU A 60 -1.33 -16.04 -5.00
CA LEU A 60 -1.48 -17.19 -4.11
C LEU A 60 -2.76 -17.96 -4.39
N ALA A 61 -3.89 -17.27 -4.56
CA ALA A 61 -5.18 -17.90 -4.85
C ALA A 61 -5.15 -18.65 -6.20
N ILE A 62 -4.53 -18.07 -7.22
CA ILE A 62 -4.33 -18.72 -8.52
C ILE A 62 -3.43 -19.94 -8.37
N SER A 63 -2.33 -19.81 -7.62
CA SER A 63 -1.38 -20.90 -7.37
C SER A 63 -1.98 -22.05 -6.57
N ALA A 64 -2.94 -21.76 -5.69
CA ALA A 64 -3.71 -22.76 -4.96
C ALA A 64 -4.69 -23.50 -5.90
N ARG A 65 -5.42 -22.77 -6.74
CA ARG A 65 -6.34 -23.38 -7.74
C ARG A 65 -5.62 -24.31 -8.71
N ARG A 66 -4.41 -23.98 -9.14
CA ARG A 66 -3.59 -24.83 -10.04
C ARG A 66 -3.21 -26.17 -9.40
N ARG A 67 -3.05 -26.22 -8.07
CA ARG A 67 -2.67 -27.45 -7.35
C ARG A 67 -3.84 -28.40 -7.12
N SER A 68 -5.07 -27.89 -7.12
CA SER A 68 -6.29 -28.68 -6.91
C SER A 68 -6.82 -29.39 -8.16
N THR A 69 -6.20 -29.22 -9.33
CA THR A 69 -6.52 -30.00 -10.53
C THR A 69 -5.63 -31.26 -10.51
N PRO A 70 -6.15 -32.44 -10.11
CA PRO A 70 -5.38 -33.66 -10.23
C PRO A 70 -5.25 -33.91 -11.74
N SER A 71 -4.02 -34.00 -12.22
CA SER A 71 -3.77 -34.65 -13.50
C SER A 71 -4.28 -36.07 -13.38
N GLY A 72 -5.47 -36.33 -13.93
CA GLY A 72 -5.92 -37.69 -14.18
C GLY A 72 -4.84 -38.38 -15.02
N ALA A 73 -4.17 -39.34 -14.39
CA ALA A 73 -3.36 -40.37 -14.99
C ALA A 73 -3.96 -41.70 -14.55
#